data_AF-A0A0B8PLH0-F1
#
_entry.id   AF-A0A0B8PLH0-F1
#
_cell.length_a   1.000
_cell.length_b   1.000
_cell.length_c   1.000
_cell.angle_alpha   90.00
_cell.angle_beta   90.00
_cell.angle_gamma   90.00
#
_symmetry.space_group_name_H-M   'P 1'
#
loop_
_entity.id
_entity.type
_entity.pdbx_description
1 polymer ?
#
loop_
_entity_poly.entity_id
_entity_poly.type
_entity_poly.pdbx_seq_one_letter_code
_entity_poly.pdbx_strand_id
1 'polypeptide(L)'
;MMVFLFASPLLNPVIIGLFVVTFSLKVAVFYFMIAMTVSVVAGYLLEKLGFERYVKPEAYEAVQSSGCGSSSSKASSCGTKEPAPATTSCCTAKPEPAVETSCCGSEPEVKVTTQCDGTLTATTVEPSRWVRIWHSTWKDFKQVLPYLLLGIVIGSFIYGFIPTDLIAKYAGEGKWYAIPVAAVIGIPLYIRAEAVIPLSAALVKKGMALGSVMALIIGSAGASLTEVILLKSLFKTPMIVAFVSVILSMAIGAGFLYNFMF
;
A
#
# COMPACT_ATOMS: atom_id res chain seq x y z
N MET A 1 -10.31 -3.20 18.06
CA MET A 1 -9.40 -3.15 16.88
C MET A 1 -10.08 -3.51 15.56
N MET A 2 -11.15 -4.30 15.57
CA MET A 2 -11.74 -4.86 14.34
C MET A 2 -12.30 -3.84 13.36
N VAL A 3 -12.88 -2.73 13.84
CA VAL A 3 -13.39 -1.63 12.98
C VAL A 3 -12.28 -1.01 12.12
N PHE A 4 -11.06 -0.90 12.64
CA PHE A 4 -9.95 -0.28 11.91
C PHE A 4 -9.56 -1.08 10.65
N LEU A 5 -9.70 -2.41 10.69
CA LEU A 5 -9.38 -3.28 9.55
C LEU A 5 -10.23 -2.99 8.32
N PHE A 6 -11.49 -2.62 8.52
CA PHE A 6 -12.40 -2.25 7.43
C PHE A 6 -12.29 -0.78 7.07
N ALA A 7 -12.12 0.10 8.06
CA ALA A 7 -12.05 1.54 7.84
C ALA A 7 -10.78 1.95 7.06
N SER A 8 -9.62 1.35 7.36
CA SER A 8 -8.33 1.84 6.87
C SER A 8 -8.18 1.83 5.33
N PRO A 9 -8.55 0.76 4.60
CA PRO A 9 -8.45 0.76 3.14
C PRO A 9 -9.49 1.66 2.46
N LEU A 10 -10.68 1.77 3.07
CA LEU A 10 -11.85 2.41 2.45
C LEU A 10 -11.92 3.93 2.72
N LEU A 11 -11.54 4.38 3.92
CA LEU A 11 -11.72 5.78 4.38
C LEU A 11 -10.45 6.62 4.29
N ASN A 12 -9.59 6.36 3.29
CA ASN A 12 -8.40 7.17 3.06
C ASN A 12 -8.82 8.62 2.64
N PRO A 13 -8.26 9.68 3.26
CA PRO A 13 -8.56 11.07 2.89
C PRO A 13 -8.31 11.37 1.41
N VAL A 14 -7.33 10.71 0.78
CA VAL A 14 -7.06 10.84 -0.65
C VAL A 14 -8.23 10.33 -1.50
N ILE A 15 -8.81 9.19 -1.12
CA ILE A 15 -9.99 8.60 -1.78
C ILE A 15 -11.15 9.58 -1.72
N ILE A 16 -11.43 10.12 -0.53
CA ILE A 16 -12.52 11.09 -0.34
C ILE A 16 -12.29 12.35 -1.18
N GLY A 17 -11.08 12.90 -1.17
CA GLY A 17 -10.73 14.05 -2.00
C GLY A 17 -10.95 13.78 -3.49
N LEU A 18 -10.54 12.61 -3.97
CA LEU A 18 -10.68 12.23 -5.37
C LEU A 18 -12.15 12.01 -5.77
N PHE A 19 -12.96 11.45 -4.86
CA PHE A 19 -14.40 11.34 -5.05
C PHE A 19 -15.07 12.71 -5.21
N VAL A 20 -14.72 13.68 -4.35
CA VAL A 20 -15.27 15.04 -4.44
C VAL A 20 -14.94 15.68 -5.79
N VAL A 21 -13.70 15.55 -6.24
CA VAL A 21 -13.24 16.12 -7.53
C VAL A 21 -13.89 15.41 -8.72
N THR A 22 -14.14 14.11 -8.63
CA THR A 22 -14.52 13.28 -9.79
C THR A 22 -16.03 13.06 -9.94
N PHE A 23 -16.73 12.78 -8.84
CA PHE A 23 -18.13 12.33 -8.84
C PHE A 23 -19.09 13.27 -8.08
N SER A 24 -18.61 14.44 -7.61
CA SER A 24 -19.32 15.40 -6.77
C SER A 24 -19.34 15.06 -5.27
N LEU A 25 -19.52 16.11 -4.45
CA LEU A 25 -19.57 16.04 -3.00
C LEU A 25 -20.65 15.06 -2.49
N LYS A 26 -21.80 15.01 -3.17
CA LYS A 26 -22.93 14.15 -2.76
C LYS A 26 -22.54 12.65 -2.80
N VAL A 27 -21.74 12.25 -3.79
CA VAL A 27 -21.26 10.87 -3.93
C VAL A 27 -20.18 10.56 -2.89
N ALA A 28 -19.26 11.50 -2.65
CA ALA A 28 -18.22 11.34 -1.64
C ALA A 28 -18.80 11.16 -0.22
N VAL A 29 -19.78 11.99 0.15
CA VAL A 29 -20.46 11.89 1.45
C VAL A 29 -21.24 10.58 1.56
N PHE A 30 -21.94 10.17 0.51
CA PHE A 30 -22.63 8.88 0.47
C PHE A 30 -21.67 7.71 0.72
N TYR A 31 -20.55 7.67 0.00
CA TYR A 31 -19.50 6.66 0.17
C TYR A 31 -18.96 6.65 1.61
N PHE A 32 -18.62 7.83 2.15
CA PHE A 32 -18.09 7.97 3.50
C PHE A 32 -19.07 7.44 4.56
N MET A 33 -20.35 7.81 4.47
CA MET A 33 -21.37 7.40 5.43
C MET A 33 -21.59 5.88 5.41
N ILE A 34 -21.62 5.26 4.23
CA ILE A 34 -21.78 3.80 4.10
C ILE A 34 -20.55 3.08 4.60
N ALA A 35 -19.36 3.51 4.18
CA ALA A 35 -18.10 2.89 4.61
C ALA A 35 -17.94 2.97 6.13
N MET A 36 -18.25 4.12 6.74
CA MET A 36 -18.24 4.27 8.19
C MET A 36 -19.27 3.35 8.87
N THR A 37 -20.53 3.36 8.39
CA THR A 37 -21.61 2.55 8.98
C THR A 37 -21.29 1.06 8.91
N VAL A 38 -20.89 0.57 7.74
CA VAL A 38 -20.56 -0.84 7.54
C VAL A 38 -19.32 -1.22 8.34
N SER A 39 -18.30 -0.37 8.39
CA SER A 39 -17.09 -0.64 9.18
C SER A 39 -17.40 -0.80 10.68
N VAL A 40 -18.21 0.10 11.24
CA VAL A 40 -18.63 0.03 12.65
C VAL A 40 -19.49 -1.21 12.90
N VAL A 41 -20.49 -1.45 12.04
CA VAL A 41 -21.41 -2.59 12.18
C VAL A 41 -20.67 -3.92 12.02
N ALA A 42 -19.82 -4.06 11.00
CA ALA A 42 -19.03 -5.27 10.77
C ALA A 42 -18.02 -5.51 11.89
N GLY A 43 -17.31 -4.47 12.34
CA GLY A 43 -16.39 -4.59 13.47
C GLY A 43 -17.11 -5.08 14.74
N TYR A 44 -18.27 -4.49 15.06
CA TYR A 44 -19.10 -4.91 16.18
C TYR A 44 -19.62 -6.35 16.04
N LEU A 45 -20.10 -6.74 14.85
CA LEU A 45 -20.56 -8.09 14.55
C LEU A 45 -19.44 -9.13 14.72
N LEU A 46 -18.26 -8.86 14.18
CA LEU A 46 -17.11 -9.79 14.27
C LEU A 46 -16.61 -9.93 15.72
N GLU A 47 -16.61 -8.83 16.47
CA GLU A 47 -16.24 -8.83 17.89
C GLU A 47 -17.24 -9.64 18.72
N LYS A 48 -18.54 -9.39 18.51
CA LYS A 48 -19.61 -10.15 19.19
C LYS A 48 -19.61 -11.64 18.84
N LEU A 49 -19.21 -12.00 17.63
CA LEU A 49 -19.06 -13.40 17.18
C LEU A 49 -17.75 -14.04 17.66
N GLY A 50 -16.88 -13.31 18.35
CA GLY A 50 -15.62 -13.83 18.89
C GLY A 50 -14.59 -14.18 17.82
N PHE A 51 -14.59 -13.47 16.68
CA PHE A 51 -13.61 -13.69 15.61
C PHE A 51 -12.18 -13.27 15.99
N GLU A 52 -12.00 -12.62 17.14
CA GLU A 52 -10.69 -12.25 17.71
C GLU A 52 -9.76 -13.46 17.91
N ARG A 53 -10.32 -14.66 18.10
CA ARG A 53 -9.55 -15.92 18.19
C ARG A 53 -8.78 -16.29 16.90
N TYR A 54 -9.12 -15.66 15.78
CA TYR A 54 -8.51 -15.87 14.48
C TYR A 54 -7.40 -14.86 14.16
N VAL A 55 -7.13 -13.94 15.08
CA VAL A 55 -6.02 -12.98 15.00
C VAL A 55 -4.74 -13.67 15.44
N LYS A 56 -3.70 -13.60 14.62
CA LYS A 56 -2.41 -14.18 14.97
C LYS A 56 -1.61 -13.19 15.84
N PRO A 57 -0.72 -13.68 16.73
CA PRO A 57 0.03 -12.83 17.67
C PRO A 57 0.86 -11.72 16.98
N GLU A 58 1.31 -11.95 15.74
CA GLU A 58 2.10 -10.99 14.96
C GLU A 58 1.32 -9.72 14.62
N ALA A 59 -0.02 -9.79 14.57
CA ALA A 59 -0.88 -8.62 14.35
C ALA A 59 -0.89 -7.66 15.54
N TYR A 60 -0.58 -8.13 16.75
CA TYR A 60 -0.51 -7.30 17.96
C TYR A 60 0.84 -6.58 18.09
N GLU A 61 1.94 -7.22 17.66
CA GLU A 61 3.29 -6.63 17.70
C GLU A 61 3.51 -5.53 16.66
N ALA A 62 2.92 -5.67 15.46
CA ALA A 62 3.02 -4.68 14.39
C ALA A 62 2.44 -3.29 14.76
N VAL A 63 1.53 -3.24 15.74
CA VAL A 63 0.93 -1.98 16.22
C VAL A 63 1.79 -1.30 17.29
N GLN A 64 2.61 -2.04 18.04
CA GLN A 64 3.45 -1.47 19.11
C GLN A 64 4.69 -0.74 18.58
N SER A 65 5.23 -1.10 17.42
CA SER A 65 6.44 -0.46 16.87
C SER A 65 6.20 0.91 16.21
N SER A 66 4.94 1.32 16.02
CA SER A 66 4.58 2.58 15.32
C SER A 66 4.02 3.67 16.25
N GLY A 67 4.03 3.46 17.56
CA GLY A 67 3.58 4.44 18.55
C GLY A 67 4.71 5.12 19.32
N CYS A 68 5.47 6.03 18.69
CA CYS A 68 6.12 7.09 19.45
C CYS A 68 6.40 8.34 18.60
N GLY A 69 5.61 9.38 18.83
CA GLY A 69 5.78 10.70 18.25
C GLY A 69 5.90 11.79 19.33
N SER A 70 7.06 12.44 19.33
CA SER A 70 7.41 13.78 19.85
C SER A 70 7.44 14.07 21.37
N SER A 71 8.62 14.39 21.90
CA SER A 71 9.01 15.78 22.21
C SER A 71 10.42 15.84 22.84
N SER A 72 11.11 16.97 22.61
CA SER A 72 12.28 17.49 23.34
C SER A 72 13.68 17.17 22.81
N SER A 73 14.11 18.10 21.96
CA SER A 73 15.49 18.49 21.67
C SER A 73 16.35 18.86 22.91
N LYS A 74 17.64 18.51 22.82
CA LYS A 74 18.88 19.19 23.30
C LYS A 74 19.75 18.48 24.36
N ALA A 75 21.06 18.62 24.08
CA ALA A 75 22.23 18.74 24.97
C ALA A 75 22.78 17.44 25.59
N SER A 76 23.94 16.94 25.16
CA SER A 76 25.31 17.40 25.48
C SER A 76 25.63 17.42 26.98
N SER A 77 26.47 16.51 27.47
CA SER A 77 27.53 16.82 28.43
C SER A 77 28.41 15.60 28.74
N CYS A 78 29.72 15.81 28.64
CA CYS A 78 30.83 14.99 29.10
C CYS A 78 30.93 14.85 30.64
N GLY A 79 31.75 13.87 31.06
CA GLY A 79 32.53 13.85 32.32
C GLY A 79 31.77 13.25 33.51
N THR A 80 32.26 12.26 34.23
CA THR A 80 33.56 12.10 34.95
C THR A 80 33.61 10.62 35.39
N LYS A 81 34.69 9.89 35.67
CA LYS A 81 35.98 10.15 36.31
C LYS A 81 36.78 8.82 36.20
N GLU A 82 38.08 8.87 35.92
CA GLU A 82 39.04 7.75 36.09
C GLU A 82 39.38 7.55 37.59
N PRO A 83 39.91 6.39 38.06
CA PRO A 83 41.32 6.03 37.82
C PRO A 83 41.59 4.53 37.52
N ALA A 84 42.69 4.27 36.78
CA ALA A 84 43.32 2.97 36.52
C ALA A 84 43.94 2.32 37.81
N PRO A 85 44.33 1.02 37.79
CA PRO A 85 45.65 0.65 37.25
C PRO A 85 45.77 -0.71 36.51
N ALA A 86 46.82 -0.79 35.68
CA ALA A 86 47.69 -1.93 35.27
C ALA A 86 47.13 -3.39 35.32
N THR A 87 47.37 -4.31 34.36
CA THR A 87 48.67 -4.71 33.79
C THR A 87 48.47 -5.85 32.75
N THR A 88 49.38 -5.92 31.76
CA THR A 88 49.90 -7.09 30.99
C THR A 88 49.01 -8.06 30.18
N SER A 89 49.27 -8.02 28.87
CA SER A 89 49.66 -9.13 27.97
C SER A 89 48.70 -10.25 27.56
N CYS A 90 48.80 -10.55 26.26
CA CYS A 90 48.56 -11.83 25.56
C CYS A 90 47.21 -11.99 24.84
N CYS A 91 47.25 -11.67 23.54
CA CYS A 91 46.36 -12.22 22.52
C CYS A 91 46.47 -13.76 22.50
N THR A 92 45.34 -14.47 22.32
CA THR A 92 45.06 -15.30 21.12
C THR A 92 43.67 -15.96 21.19
N ALA A 93 42.97 -15.87 20.05
CA ALA A 93 41.88 -16.71 19.52
C ALA A 93 40.40 -16.47 19.94
N LYS A 94 39.72 -15.79 18.99
CA LYS A 94 38.43 -16.12 18.35
C LYS A 94 37.12 -15.77 19.09
N PRO A 95 36.33 -14.88 18.47
CA PRO A 95 34.92 -15.19 18.17
C PRO A 95 34.55 -14.98 16.69
N GLU A 96 33.70 -15.88 16.20
CA GLU A 96 32.96 -15.78 14.94
C GLU A 96 31.85 -14.70 15.01
N PRO A 97 31.30 -14.27 13.86
CA PRO A 97 30.88 -12.90 13.62
C PRO A 97 29.41 -12.64 13.96
N ALA A 98 29.13 -11.41 14.39
CA ALA A 98 27.80 -10.82 14.34
C ALA A 98 27.94 -9.34 13.95
N VAL A 99 27.89 -9.04 12.65
CA VAL A 99 27.52 -7.71 12.17
C VAL A 99 26.61 -7.90 10.95
N GLU A 100 25.31 -7.74 11.20
CA GLU A 100 24.32 -7.51 10.16
C GLU A 100 24.47 -6.08 9.61
N THR A 101 24.82 -6.05 8.31
CA THR A 101 24.15 -5.31 7.24
C THR A 101 24.18 -3.77 7.23
N SER A 102 25.05 -3.24 6.37
CA SER A 102 24.71 -2.10 5.50
C SER A 102 25.23 -2.36 4.09
N CYS A 103 24.34 -2.92 3.26
CA CYS A 103 24.54 -3.19 1.85
C CYS A 103 24.69 -1.89 1.04
N CYS A 104 25.89 -1.63 0.52
CA CYS A 104 26.13 -0.95 -0.76
C CYS A 104 27.63 -1.00 -1.07
N GLY A 105 28.08 -2.10 -1.65
CA GLY A 105 29.44 -2.23 -2.18
C GLY A 105 29.50 -1.84 -3.66
N SER A 106 30.24 -0.78 -3.96
CA SER A 106 30.99 -0.65 -5.21
C SER A 106 32.33 -0.03 -4.83
N GLU A 107 33.40 -0.79 -4.92
CA GLU A 107 34.77 -0.36 -4.58
C GLU A 107 35.16 0.89 -5.39
N PRO A 108 35.66 1.97 -4.77
CA PRO A 108 36.21 3.09 -5.52
C PRO A 108 37.66 2.80 -5.91
N GLU A 109 37.99 3.11 -7.16
CA GLU A 109 39.35 3.05 -7.71
C GLU A 109 40.21 4.14 -7.02
N VAL A 110 41.25 3.71 -6.29
CA VAL A 110 42.10 4.59 -5.48
C VAL A 110 43.25 5.12 -6.34
N LYS A 111 43.22 6.41 -6.70
CA LYS A 111 44.36 7.07 -7.33
C LYS A 111 45.32 7.60 -6.26
N VAL A 112 46.40 6.86 -6.01
CA VAL A 112 47.45 7.23 -5.06
C VAL A 112 48.37 8.27 -5.70
N THR A 113 48.47 9.45 -5.11
CA THR A 113 49.52 10.42 -5.47
C THR A 113 50.50 10.55 -4.31
N THR A 114 51.76 10.22 -4.56
CA THR A 114 52.84 10.26 -3.57
C THR A 114 53.39 11.68 -3.47
N GLN A 115 53.42 12.25 -2.26
CA GLN A 115 54.13 13.49 -1.96
C GLN A 115 55.24 13.19 -0.94
N CYS A 116 56.36 13.92 -1.04
CA CYS A 116 57.69 13.54 -0.55
C CYS A 116 57.91 13.39 0.98
N ASP A 117 56.87 13.29 1.81
CA ASP A 117 56.96 13.10 3.27
C ASP A 117 56.20 11.88 3.79
N GLY A 118 56.11 10.80 2.98
CA GLY A 118 55.64 9.49 3.44
C GLY A 118 54.18 9.41 3.90
N THR A 119 53.39 10.47 3.74
CA THR A 119 51.99 10.52 4.15
C THR A 119 51.08 10.30 2.94
N LEU A 120 50.33 9.19 2.94
CA LEU A 120 49.36 8.85 1.91
C LEU A 120 48.00 9.48 2.22
N THR A 121 47.65 10.58 1.56
CA THR A 121 46.29 11.15 1.61
C THR A 121 45.47 10.68 0.42
N ALA A 122 44.62 9.68 0.64
CA ALA A 122 43.58 9.27 -0.31
C ALA A 122 42.42 10.26 -0.23
N THR A 123 42.20 11.05 -1.29
CA THR A 123 41.05 11.96 -1.37
C THR A 123 39.99 11.33 -2.26
N THR A 124 38.86 10.91 -1.68
CA THR A 124 37.72 10.39 -2.43
C THR A 124 36.96 11.54 -3.08
N VAL A 125 37.04 11.68 -4.40
CA VAL A 125 36.15 12.59 -5.14
C VAL A 125 34.82 11.85 -5.36
N GLU A 126 33.89 12.01 -4.41
CA GLU A 126 32.52 11.53 -4.54
C GLU A 126 31.82 12.29 -5.70
N PRO A 127 31.18 11.60 -6.67
CA PRO A 127 30.31 12.27 -7.62
C PRO A 127 29.12 12.91 -6.90
N SER A 128 28.51 13.94 -7.50
CA SER A 128 27.38 14.64 -6.89
C SER A 128 26.23 13.67 -6.61
N ARG A 129 25.66 13.76 -5.40
CA ARG A 129 24.59 12.87 -4.87
C ARG A 129 23.43 12.69 -5.86
N TRP A 130 23.10 13.74 -6.63
CA TRP A 130 22.05 13.76 -7.65
C TRP A 130 22.35 12.86 -8.86
N VAL A 131 23.61 12.82 -9.32
CA VAL A 131 24.01 11.99 -10.47
C VAL A 131 23.95 10.51 -10.10
N ARG A 132 24.36 10.15 -8.88
CA ARG A 132 24.26 8.78 -8.36
C ARG A 132 22.80 8.32 -8.24
N ILE A 133 21.93 9.16 -7.67
CA ILE A 133 20.49 8.87 -7.58
C ILE A 133 19.90 8.71 -8.98
N TRP A 134 20.21 9.61 -9.92
CA TRP A 134 19.73 9.52 -11.30
C TRP A 134 20.16 8.22 -11.98
N HIS A 135 21.42 7.81 -11.83
CA HIS A 135 21.92 6.57 -12.41
C HIS A 135 21.24 5.34 -11.80
N SER A 136 21.03 5.34 -10.48
CA SER A 136 20.34 4.25 -9.79
C SER A 136 18.88 4.15 -10.25
N THR A 137 18.14 5.26 -10.23
CA THR A 137 16.74 5.30 -10.68
C THR A 137 16.62 4.94 -12.16
N TRP A 138 17.54 5.39 -13.00
CA TRP A 138 17.52 5.07 -14.44
C TRP A 138 17.80 3.59 -14.71
N LYS A 139 18.67 2.97 -13.91
CA LYS A 139 18.91 1.53 -13.97
C LYS A 139 17.63 0.76 -13.62
N ASP A 140 16.96 1.12 -12.53
CA ASP A 140 15.71 0.50 -12.10
C ASP A 140 14.60 0.70 -13.13
N PHE A 141 14.47 1.92 -13.67
CA PHE A 141 13.51 2.25 -14.71
C PHE A 141 13.71 1.38 -15.96
N LYS A 142 14.95 1.23 -16.45
CA LYS A 142 15.27 0.35 -17.58
C LYS A 142 14.91 -1.11 -17.32
N GLN A 143 14.99 -1.57 -16.07
CA GLN A 143 14.62 -2.92 -15.70
C GLN A 143 13.10 -3.13 -15.70
N VAL A 144 12.30 -2.14 -15.30
CA VAL A 144 10.83 -2.23 -15.31
C VAL A 144 10.19 -1.86 -16.66
N LEU A 145 10.89 -1.07 -17.49
CA LEU A 145 10.43 -0.62 -18.80
C LEU A 145 9.92 -1.75 -19.72
N PRO A 146 10.62 -2.89 -19.91
CA PRO A 146 10.11 -3.96 -20.79
C PRO A 146 8.79 -4.54 -20.28
N TYR A 147 8.62 -4.68 -18.96
CA TYR A 147 7.36 -5.15 -18.37
C TYR A 147 6.24 -4.12 -18.53
N LEU A 148 6.55 -2.83 -18.37
CA LEU A 148 5.60 -1.74 -18.60
C LEU A 148 5.15 -1.69 -20.06
N LEU A 149 6.08 -1.78 -21.01
CA LEU A 149 5.78 -1.80 -22.44
C LEU A 149 4.93 -3.01 -22.82
N LEU A 150 5.24 -4.20 -22.29
CA LEU A 150 4.42 -5.39 -22.47
C LEU A 150 3.00 -5.18 -21.94
N GLY A 151 2.87 -4.58 -20.75
CA GLY A 151 1.57 -4.24 -20.16
C GLY A 151 0.77 -3.24 -21.01
N ILE A 152 1.41 -2.21 -21.56
CA ILE A 152 0.78 -1.23 -22.45
C ILE A 152 0.33 -1.89 -23.76
N VAL A 153 1.15 -2.78 -24.34
CA VAL A 153 0.80 -3.51 -25.57
C VAL A 153 -0.40 -4.42 -25.33
N ILE A 154 -0.39 -5.20 -24.24
CA ILE A 154 -1.51 -6.06 -23.86
C ILE A 154 -2.76 -5.23 -23.57
N GLY A 155 -2.64 -4.16 -22.79
CA GLY A 155 -3.74 -3.26 -22.45
C GLY A 155 -4.36 -2.58 -23.67
N SER A 156 -3.52 -2.13 -24.62
CA SER A 156 -3.96 -1.57 -25.90
C SER A 156 -4.72 -2.60 -26.73
N PHE A 157 -4.24 -3.84 -26.79
CA PHE A 157 -4.92 -4.94 -27.48
C PHE A 157 -6.27 -5.27 -26.83
N ILE A 158 -6.33 -5.33 -25.50
CA ILE A 158 -7.57 -5.56 -24.75
C ILE A 158 -8.56 -4.41 -24.98
N TYR A 159 -8.11 -3.16 -24.99
CA TYR A 159 -8.97 -2.01 -25.25
C TYR A 159 -9.59 -2.06 -26.67
N GLY A 160 -8.85 -2.60 -27.65
CA GLY A 160 -9.39 -2.90 -28.98
C GLY A 160 -10.47 -4.00 -28.97
N PHE A 161 -10.35 -4.97 -28.07
CA PHE A 161 -11.25 -6.13 -27.96
C PHE A 161 -12.47 -5.91 -27.05
N ILE A 162 -12.37 -5.02 -26.06
CA ILE A 162 -13.46 -4.64 -25.14
C ILE A 162 -13.93 -3.23 -25.52
N PRO A 163 -14.70 -3.08 -26.61
CA PRO A 163 -15.28 -1.79 -26.97
C PRO A 163 -16.22 -1.31 -25.87
N THR A 164 -16.33 0.01 -25.76
CA THR A 164 -17.15 0.68 -24.76
C THR A 164 -18.63 0.26 -24.83
N ASP A 165 -19.09 -0.21 -25.98
CA ASP A 165 -20.45 -0.73 -26.20
C ASP A 165 -20.70 -2.04 -25.45
N LEU A 166 -19.69 -2.90 -25.27
CA LEU A 166 -19.83 -4.11 -24.45
C LEU A 166 -19.96 -3.75 -22.97
N ILE A 167 -19.24 -2.73 -22.51
CA ILE A 167 -19.33 -2.24 -21.13
C ILE A 167 -20.71 -1.62 -20.90
N ALA A 168 -21.20 -0.77 -21.79
CA ALA A 168 -22.57 -0.24 -21.71
C ALA A 168 -23.63 -1.35 -21.81
N LYS A 169 -23.41 -2.37 -22.65
CA LYS A 169 -24.36 -3.48 -22.77
C LYS A 169 -24.41 -4.36 -21.53
N TYR A 170 -23.28 -4.68 -20.87
CA TYR A 170 -23.27 -5.62 -19.73
C TYR A 170 -23.27 -4.93 -18.36
N ALA A 171 -22.70 -3.73 -18.26
CA ALA A 171 -22.58 -2.94 -17.04
C ALA A 171 -23.35 -1.60 -17.09
N GLY A 172 -24.16 -1.38 -18.13
CA GLY A 172 -25.02 -0.20 -18.25
C GLY A 172 -26.25 -0.22 -17.35
N GLU A 173 -26.95 0.90 -17.37
CA GLU A 173 -28.10 1.19 -16.50
C GLU A 173 -29.27 0.21 -16.72
N GLY A 174 -29.93 -0.19 -15.63
CA GLY A 174 -31.12 -1.06 -15.65
C GLY A 174 -30.87 -2.57 -15.46
N LYS A 175 -29.61 -3.00 -15.31
CA LYS A 175 -29.26 -4.42 -15.08
C LYS A 175 -28.99 -4.72 -13.62
N TRP A 176 -29.87 -5.52 -12.99
CA TRP A 176 -29.74 -5.90 -11.59
C TRP A 176 -28.42 -6.66 -11.28
N TYR A 177 -27.93 -7.46 -12.23
CA TYR A 177 -26.71 -8.26 -12.04
C TYR A 177 -25.41 -7.47 -12.27
N ALA A 178 -25.46 -6.27 -12.85
CA ALA A 178 -24.27 -5.48 -13.15
C ALA A 178 -23.49 -5.10 -11.89
N ILE A 179 -24.20 -4.79 -10.80
CA ILE A 179 -23.62 -4.40 -9.51
C ILE A 179 -22.84 -5.56 -8.86
N PRO A 180 -23.43 -6.77 -8.65
CA PRO A 180 -22.69 -7.93 -8.16
C PRO A 180 -21.49 -8.32 -9.02
N VAL A 181 -21.66 -8.30 -10.35
CA VAL A 181 -20.57 -8.66 -11.26
C VAL A 181 -19.41 -7.65 -11.16
N ALA A 182 -19.71 -6.36 -11.09
CA ALA A 182 -18.70 -5.32 -10.90
C ALA A 182 -17.95 -5.48 -9.56
N ALA A 183 -18.66 -5.78 -8.48
CA ALA A 183 -18.04 -6.03 -7.17
C ALA A 183 -17.07 -7.23 -7.20
N VAL A 184 -17.48 -8.34 -7.81
CA VAL A 184 -16.65 -9.56 -7.90
C VAL A 184 -15.45 -9.34 -8.82
N ILE A 185 -15.61 -8.62 -9.93
CA ILE A 185 -14.50 -8.27 -10.84
C ILE A 185 -13.53 -7.29 -10.18
N GLY A 186 -14.00 -6.41 -9.30
CA GLY A 186 -13.14 -5.45 -8.61
C GLY A 186 -12.06 -6.11 -7.76
N ILE A 187 -12.40 -7.20 -7.06
CA ILE A 187 -11.50 -7.94 -6.15
C ILE A 187 -10.18 -8.37 -6.84
N PRO A 188 -10.19 -9.11 -7.96
CA PRO A 188 -8.96 -9.54 -8.65
C PRO A 188 -8.28 -8.42 -9.45
N LEU A 189 -8.97 -7.31 -9.75
CA LEU A 189 -8.44 -6.25 -10.61
C LEU A 189 -7.20 -5.55 -10.00
N TYR A 190 -7.02 -5.64 -8.67
CA TYR A 190 -5.91 -5.04 -7.90
C TYR A 190 -5.57 -3.59 -8.34
N ILE A 191 -6.61 -2.78 -8.55
CA ILE A 191 -6.44 -1.36 -8.83
C ILE A 191 -6.67 -0.59 -7.54
N ARG A 192 -5.66 0.19 -7.14
CA ARG A 192 -5.77 1.10 -6.00
C ARG A 192 -6.87 2.14 -6.23
N ALA A 193 -7.58 2.51 -5.17
CA ALA A 193 -8.72 3.43 -5.21
C ALA A 193 -8.43 4.73 -6.00
N GLU A 194 -7.22 5.28 -5.88
CA GLU A 194 -6.78 6.52 -6.51
C GLU A 194 -6.69 6.41 -8.04
N ALA A 195 -6.40 5.21 -8.56
CA ALA A 195 -6.34 4.97 -10.00
C ALA A 195 -7.70 4.57 -10.57
N VAL A 196 -8.52 3.84 -9.81
CA VAL A 196 -9.84 3.37 -10.29
C VAL A 196 -10.88 4.48 -10.33
N ILE A 197 -10.83 5.50 -9.44
CA ILE A 197 -11.83 6.57 -9.43
C ILE A 197 -11.83 7.40 -10.74
N PRO A 198 -10.69 7.93 -11.24
CA PRO A 198 -10.66 8.68 -12.49
C PRO A 198 -10.96 7.80 -13.70
N LEU A 199 -10.48 6.55 -13.68
CA LEU A 199 -10.79 5.55 -14.69
C LEU A 199 -12.31 5.32 -14.78
N SER A 200 -12.93 5.16 -13.61
CA SER A 200 -14.37 4.93 -13.52
C SER A 200 -15.18 6.11 -14.00
N ALA A 201 -14.70 7.35 -13.84
CA ALA A 201 -15.35 8.53 -14.40
C ALA A 201 -15.42 8.47 -15.93
N ALA A 202 -14.37 7.96 -16.58
CA ALA A 202 -14.39 7.71 -18.01
C ALA A 202 -15.38 6.60 -18.39
N LEU A 203 -15.53 5.56 -17.56
CA LEU A 203 -16.51 4.49 -17.77
C LEU A 203 -17.96 4.96 -17.59
N VAL A 204 -18.24 5.82 -16.61
CA VAL A 204 -19.57 6.45 -16.45
C VAL A 204 -19.91 7.29 -17.67
N LYS A 205 -18.95 8.08 -18.19
CA LYS A 205 -19.14 8.83 -19.45
C LYS A 205 -19.42 7.94 -20.66
N LYS A 206 -19.06 6.65 -20.59
CA LYS A 206 -19.34 5.63 -21.60
C LYS A 206 -20.62 4.83 -21.33
N GLY A 207 -21.42 5.21 -20.33
CA GLY A 207 -22.72 4.62 -20.04
C GLY A 207 -22.72 3.52 -18.98
N MET A 208 -21.63 3.35 -18.23
CA MET A 208 -21.61 2.45 -17.07
C MET A 208 -22.43 3.04 -15.92
N ALA A 209 -23.31 2.24 -15.33
CA ALA A 209 -24.14 2.71 -14.21
C ALA A 209 -23.27 3.10 -13.02
N LEU A 210 -23.58 4.24 -12.39
CA LEU A 210 -22.78 4.79 -11.28
C LEU A 210 -22.81 3.85 -10.05
N GLY A 211 -23.91 3.15 -9.81
CA GLY A 211 -23.99 2.08 -8.80
C GLY A 211 -23.04 0.91 -9.05
N SER A 212 -22.89 0.47 -10.30
CA SER A 212 -21.91 -0.56 -10.69
C SER A 212 -20.48 -0.07 -10.50
N VAL A 213 -20.22 1.21 -10.77
CA VAL A 213 -18.93 1.85 -10.51
C VAL A 213 -18.61 1.90 -9.03
N MET A 214 -19.56 2.27 -8.18
CA MET A 214 -19.35 2.25 -6.72
C MET A 214 -19.02 0.83 -6.23
N ALA A 215 -19.74 -0.18 -6.74
CA ALA A 215 -19.47 -1.57 -6.41
C ALA A 215 -18.08 -2.02 -6.87
N LEU A 216 -17.63 -1.60 -8.05
CA LEU A 216 -16.28 -1.86 -8.56
C LEU A 216 -15.22 -1.22 -7.66
N ILE A 217 -15.37 0.07 -7.31
CA ILE A 217 -14.40 0.82 -6.50
C ILE A 217 -14.31 0.22 -5.09
N ILE A 218 -15.44 -0.07 -4.44
CA ILE A 218 -15.46 -0.67 -3.11
C ILE A 218 -14.87 -2.09 -3.14
N GLY A 219 -15.23 -2.90 -4.14
CA GLY A 219 -14.68 -4.24 -4.30
C GLY A 219 -13.17 -4.23 -4.54
N SER A 220 -12.68 -3.32 -5.39
CA SER A 220 -11.27 -3.23 -5.75
C SER A 220 -10.39 -2.58 -4.67
N ALA A 221 -10.93 -1.69 -3.84
CA ALA A 221 -10.17 -1.01 -2.78
C ALA A 221 -10.35 -1.63 -1.39
N GLY A 222 -11.44 -2.37 -1.17
CA GLY A 222 -11.73 -3.00 0.12
C GLY A 222 -11.14 -4.39 0.26
N ALA A 223 -11.26 -5.23 -0.78
CA ALA A 223 -10.92 -6.65 -0.76
C ALA A 223 -9.93 -7.04 -1.87
N SER A 224 -9.09 -6.10 -2.30
CA SER A 224 -8.09 -6.32 -3.34
C SER A 224 -7.16 -7.47 -2.98
N LEU A 225 -6.58 -8.08 -4.01
CA LEU A 225 -5.69 -9.22 -3.85
C LEU A 225 -4.54 -8.93 -2.85
N THR A 226 -3.98 -7.71 -2.83
CA THR A 226 -2.91 -7.40 -1.87
C THR A 226 -3.42 -7.17 -0.46
N GLU A 227 -4.62 -6.63 -0.27
CA GLU A 227 -5.22 -6.55 1.07
C GLU A 227 -5.44 -7.97 1.61
N VAL A 228 -5.93 -8.89 0.79
CA VAL A 228 -6.13 -10.29 1.18
C VAL A 228 -4.79 -10.97 1.49
N ILE A 229 -3.74 -10.72 0.71
CA ILE A 229 -2.38 -11.25 0.98
C ILE A 229 -1.84 -10.71 2.30
N LEU A 230 -1.98 -9.40 2.55
CA LEU A 230 -1.56 -8.76 3.79
C LEU A 230 -2.34 -9.32 4.98
N LEU A 231 -3.67 -9.45 4.84
CA LEU A 231 -4.56 -9.99 5.86
C LEU A 231 -4.24 -11.46 6.17
N LYS A 232 -3.86 -12.25 5.15
CA LYS A 232 -3.42 -13.65 5.36
C LYS A 232 -2.14 -13.77 6.18
N SER A 233 -1.28 -12.76 6.12
CA SER A 233 -0.11 -12.70 7.00
C SER A 233 -0.52 -12.55 8.47
N LEU A 234 -1.54 -11.74 8.75
CA LEU A 234 -1.94 -11.32 10.10
C LEU A 234 -3.09 -12.14 10.74
N PHE A 235 -3.93 -12.79 9.93
CA PHE A 235 -5.14 -13.47 10.39
C PHE A 235 -5.27 -14.89 9.81
N LYS A 236 -6.09 -15.74 10.44
CA LYS A 236 -6.42 -17.08 9.95
C LYS A 236 -7.48 -17.00 8.84
N THR A 237 -7.51 -18.01 7.97
CA THR A 237 -8.42 -18.10 6.80
C THR A 237 -9.90 -17.79 7.08
N PRO A 238 -10.51 -18.25 8.20
CA PRO A 238 -11.91 -17.95 8.50
C PRO A 238 -12.20 -16.45 8.62
N MET A 239 -11.26 -15.68 9.16
CA MET A 239 -11.40 -14.23 9.29
C MET A 239 -11.27 -13.52 7.95
N ILE A 240 -10.41 -14.04 7.05
CA ILE A 240 -10.27 -13.52 5.68
C ILE A 240 -11.57 -13.71 4.91
N VAL A 241 -12.19 -14.89 5.01
CA VAL A 241 -13.49 -15.16 4.35
C VAL A 241 -14.56 -14.23 4.90
N ALA A 242 -14.62 -14.02 6.22
CA ALA A 242 -15.54 -13.07 6.83
C ALA A 242 -15.30 -11.64 6.31
N PHE A 243 -14.04 -11.19 6.27
CA PHE A 243 -13.67 -9.86 5.76
C PHE A 243 -14.10 -9.65 4.30
N VAL A 244 -13.76 -10.58 3.41
CA VAL A 244 -14.13 -10.52 1.99
C VAL A 244 -15.65 -10.54 1.83
N SER A 245 -16.36 -11.36 2.62
CA SER A 245 -17.83 -11.40 2.57
C SER A 245 -18.49 -10.08 2.98
N VAL A 246 -17.95 -9.41 4.02
CA VAL A 246 -18.42 -8.10 4.47
C VAL A 246 -18.20 -7.06 3.36
N ILE A 247 -17.02 -7.01 2.76
CA ILE A 247 -16.73 -6.04 1.70
C ILE A 247 -17.54 -6.31 0.45
N LEU A 248 -17.72 -7.57 0.07
CA LEU A 248 -18.57 -7.92 -1.06
C LEU A 248 -20.03 -7.50 -0.80
N SER A 249 -20.54 -7.75 0.41
CA SER A 249 -21.89 -7.31 0.80
C SER A 249 -22.00 -5.77 0.83
N MET A 250 -20.95 -5.08 1.26
CA MET A 250 -20.87 -3.61 1.24
C MET A 250 -20.88 -3.08 -0.18
N ALA A 251 -20.07 -3.64 -1.08
CA ALA A 251 -19.96 -3.20 -2.46
C ALA A 251 -21.30 -3.36 -3.19
N ILE A 252 -21.95 -4.51 -3.02
CA ILE A 252 -23.25 -4.81 -3.61
C ILE A 252 -24.34 -3.92 -2.99
N GLY A 253 -24.39 -3.84 -1.65
CA GLY A 253 -25.37 -3.03 -0.94
C GLY A 253 -25.25 -1.54 -1.25
N ALA A 254 -24.03 -1.00 -1.26
CA ALA A 254 -23.78 0.39 -1.62
C ALA A 254 -24.14 0.68 -3.08
N GLY A 255 -23.80 -0.23 -4.01
CA GLY A 255 -24.15 -0.08 -5.42
C GLY A 255 -25.66 -0.05 -5.66
N PHE A 256 -26.41 -0.96 -5.01
CA PHE A 256 -27.87 -0.97 -5.10
C PHE A 256 -28.50 0.23 -4.39
N LEU A 257 -28.01 0.59 -3.21
CA LEU A 257 -28.51 1.74 -2.46
C LEU A 257 -28.29 3.04 -3.24
N TYR A 258 -27.16 3.17 -3.93
CA TYR A 258 -26.89 4.31 -4.79
C TYR A 258 -27.90 4.38 -5.93
N ASN A 259 -28.08 3.28 -6.66
CA ASN A 259 -29.02 3.18 -7.78
C ASN A 259 -30.49 3.39 -7.37
N PHE A 260 -30.81 3.21 -6.08
CA PHE A 260 -32.14 3.49 -5.55
C PHE A 260 -32.34 4.97 -5.17
N MET A 261 -31.28 5.63 -4.68
CA MET A 261 -31.35 7.01 -4.20
C MET A 261 -31.12 8.07 -5.28
N PHE A 262 -30.48 7.70 -6.39
CA PHE A 262 -30.00 8.59 -7.46
C PHE A 262 -30.36 8.00 -8.81
#